data_AF-A0A8J8J2E2-F1
#
_entry.id   AF-A0A8J8J2E2-F1
#
_cell.length_a   1.000
_cell.length_b   1.000
_cell.length_c   1.000
_cell.angle_alpha   90.00
_cell.angle_beta   90.00
_cell.angle_gamma   90.00
#
_symmetry.space_group_name_H-M   'P 1'
#
loop_
_entity.id
_entity.type
_entity.pdbx_description
1 polymer ?
#
loop_
_entity_poly.entity_id
_entity_poly.type
_entity_poly.pdbx_seq_one_letter_code
_entity_poly.pdbx_strand_id
1 'polypeptide(L)'
;MAEIEVIFYIEALGNDKKVLERALEETAKSLKNEKGVKIKYVNVEDVLENEDEEPLKYSGVIEAGISGDLENVIRLALKYSPAIVEVLKPGKIEIESRRLMKILGEVSLFMGKLMKEFGGLAVYPKLDDLPEPRIGYSRDEIEDFIVEDRSILYRFVIEVFGENEEGIKTTMAKALTIEGCRINKLAVQGQEEDGQFKGLLAAELLSPFETLVQLTAKYAPVAISILEPEIIDVTANELQNTLTDLGSFVNELVTRPIKKLIMEKKNTKFKLNP
;
A
#
# COMPACT_ATOMS: atom_id res chain seq x y z
N MET A 1 -11.93 -22.51 2.40
CA MET A 1 -11.31 -21.20 2.09
C MET A 1 -10.67 -21.28 0.72
N ALA A 2 -10.79 -20.22 -0.08
CA ALA A 2 -10.13 -20.18 -1.37
C ALA A 2 -8.60 -20.21 -1.16
N GLU A 3 -7.95 -21.20 -1.75
CA GLU A 3 -6.49 -21.26 -1.87
C GLU A 3 -6.08 -20.29 -2.98
N ILE A 4 -5.27 -19.31 -2.63
CA ILE A 4 -4.69 -18.32 -3.54
C ILE A 4 -3.30 -18.80 -3.93
N GLU A 5 -3.04 -18.87 -5.23
CA GLU A 5 -1.71 -19.10 -5.75
C GLU A 5 -1.22 -17.88 -6.50
N VAL A 6 0.00 -17.46 -6.18
CA VAL A 6 0.65 -16.29 -6.74
C VAL A 6 2.09 -16.59 -7.11
N ILE A 7 2.63 -15.79 -8.03
CA ILE A 7 4.06 -15.65 -8.25
C ILE A 7 4.48 -14.27 -7.75
N PHE A 8 5.47 -14.23 -6.88
CA PHE A 8 6.10 -12.99 -6.46
C PHE A 8 7.39 -12.78 -7.24
N TYR A 9 7.56 -11.58 -7.80
CA TYR A 9 8.80 -11.09 -8.36
C TYR A 9 9.38 -10.06 -7.40
N ILE A 10 10.41 -10.46 -6.65
CA ILE A 10 11.06 -9.61 -5.64
C ILE A 10 12.35 -9.07 -6.26
N GLU A 11 12.36 -7.77 -6.54
CA GLU A 11 13.51 -7.08 -7.12
C GLU A 11 14.39 -6.46 -6.05
N ALA A 12 15.70 -6.51 -6.27
CA ALA A 12 16.65 -5.81 -5.43
C ALA A 12 17.73 -5.14 -6.28
N LEU A 13 18.14 -3.95 -5.84
CA LEU A 13 19.21 -3.17 -6.45
C LEU A 13 20.38 -3.03 -5.47
N GLY A 14 21.61 -3.03 -6.00
CA GLY A 14 22.83 -2.95 -5.20
C GLY A 14 23.97 -2.24 -5.93
N ASN A 15 24.95 -1.78 -5.16
CA ASN A 15 26.19 -1.20 -5.67
C ASN A 15 27.38 -2.18 -5.65
N ASP A 16 27.21 -3.33 -4.98
CA ASP A 16 28.18 -4.43 -4.94
C ASP A 16 27.47 -5.75 -5.25
N LYS A 17 27.96 -6.43 -6.29
CA LYS A 17 27.38 -7.68 -6.79
C LYS A 17 27.33 -8.78 -5.72
N LYS A 18 28.43 -8.99 -4.98
CA LYS A 18 28.52 -10.07 -4.00
C LYS A 18 27.61 -9.83 -2.80
N VAL A 19 27.46 -8.57 -2.39
CA VAL A 19 26.52 -8.18 -1.33
C VAL A 19 25.08 -8.43 -1.78
N LEU A 20 24.74 -8.06 -3.02
CA LEU A 20 23.40 -8.28 -3.58
C LEU A 20 23.08 -9.78 -3.71
N GLU A 21 23.98 -10.58 -4.29
CA GLU A 21 23.84 -12.03 -4.40
C GLU A 21 23.56 -12.68 -3.03
N ARG A 22 24.33 -12.29 -2.01
CA ARG A 22 24.13 -12.79 -0.65
C ARG A 22 22.77 -12.39 -0.07
N ALA A 23 22.35 -11.14 -0.26
CA ALA A 23 21.06 -10.66 0.22
C ALA A 23 19.89 -11.40 -0.45
N LEU A 24 19.98 -11.67 -1.76
CA LEU A 24 19.02 -12.45 -2.52
C LEU A 24 18.95 -13.89 -1.99
N GLU A 25 20.09 -14.54 -1.75
CA GLU A 25 20.13 -15.87 -1.16
C GLU A 25 19.50 -15.93 0.25
N GLU A 26 19.80 -14.97 1.12
CA GLU A 26 19.26 -14.90 2.48
C GLU A 26 17.74 -14.67 2.45
N THR A 27 17.26 -13.83 1.53
CA THR A 27 15.83 -13.59 1.29
C THR A 27 15.14 -14.86 0.79
N ALA A 28 15.72 -15.54 -0.19
CA ALA A 28 15.19 -16.80 -0.73
C ALA A 28 15.15 -17.91 0.34
N LYS A 29 16.20 -18.03 1.17
CA LYS A 29 16.23 -18.97 2.32
C LYS A 29 15.13 -18.63 3.33
N SER A 30 14.94 -17.34 3.62
CA SER A 30 13.88 -16.89 4.54
C SER A 30 12.50 -17.23 3.99
N LEU A 31 12.25 -16.97 2.71
CA LEU A 31 10.99 -17.25 2.04
C LEU A 31 10.64 -18.74 2.05
N LYS A 32 11.63 -19.62 1.78
CA LYS A 32 11.46 -21.09 1.85
C LYS A 32 11.04 -21.59 3.24
N ASN A 33 11.33 -20.84 4.29
CA ASN A 33 11.04 -21.19 5.69
C ASN A 33 9.75 -20.53 6.22
N GLU A 34 8.99 -19.83 5.37
CA GLU A 34 7.73 -19.19 5.77
C GLU A 34 6.68 -20.21 6.21
N LYS A 35 5.92 -19.84 7.25
CA LYS A 35 4.88 -20.68 7.84
C LYS A 35 3.49 -20.17 7.43
N GLY A 36 2.54 -21.08 7.31
CA GLY A 36 1.16 -20.76 6.93
C GLY A 36 0.93 -20.64 5.42
N VAL A 37 1.97 -20.85 4.61
CA VAL A 37 1.90 -20.96 3.15
C VAL A 37 2.64 -22.20 2.68
N LYS A 38 2.34 -22.64 1.46
CA LYS A 38 3.09 -23.64 0.72
C LYS A 38 3.94 -22.92 -0.33
N ILE A 39 5.25 -22.96 -0.15
CA ILE A 39 6.21 -22.49 -1.14
C ILE A 39 6.37 -23.59 -2.19
N LYS A 40 5.98 -23.31 -3.43
CA LYS A 40 6.09 -24.27 -4.55
C LYS A 40 7.50 -24.30 -5.10
N TYR A 41 8.09 -23.13 -5.31
CA TYR A 41 9.45 -22.95 -5.77
C TYR A 41 9.95 -21.55 -5.39
N VAL A 42 11.28 -21.40 -5.39
CA VAL A 42 11.95 -20.10 -5.25
C VAL A 42 13.20 -20.17 -6.12
N ASN A 43 13.24 -19.33 -7.14
CA ASN A 43 14.33 -19.21 -8.10
C ASN A 43 15.00 -17.85 -7.90
N VAL A 44 16.32 -17.86 -7.73
CA VAL A 44 17.11 -16.63 -7.67
C VAL A 44 17.77 -16.50 -9.04
N GLU A 45 17.49 -15.40 -9.73
CA GLU A 45 18.09 -15.12 -11.03
C GLU A 45 19.51 -14.59 -10.89
N ASP A 46 20.27 -14.67 -11.98
CA ASP A 46 21.63 -14.14 -12.04
C ASP A 46 21.61 -12.61 -11.89
N VAL A 47 22.54 -12.08 -11.10
CA VAL A 47 22.69 -10.63 -10.94
C VAL A 47 23.23 -10.00 -12.22
N LEU A 48 22.46 -9.06 -12.75
CA LEU A 48 22.78 -8.25 -13.92
C LEU A 48 23.54 -6.98 -13.51
N GLU A 49 24.38 -6.47 -14.42
CA GLU A 49 25.11 -5.21 -14.24
C GLU A 49 24.70 -4.24 -15.35
N ASN A 50 24.29 -3.03 -14.97
CA ASN A 50 23.96 -1.93 -15.85
C ASN A 50 24.86 -0.72 -15.51
N GLU A 51 25.88 -0.49 -16.33
CA GLU A 51 26.87 0.57 -16.09
C GLU A 51 26.28 1.98 -16.12
N ASP A 52 25.12 2.17 -16.76
CA ASP A 52 24.43 3.47 -16.84
C ASP A 52 23.66 3.83 -15.56
N GLU A 53 23.45 2.86 -14.65
CA GLU A 53 22.67 3.03 -13.42
C GLU A 53 23.54 3.32 -12.18
N GLU A 54 24.42 4.33 -12.27
CA GLU A 54 25.12 4.78 -11.07
C GLU A 54 24.17 5.50 -10.08
N PRO A 55 24.23 5.15 -8.78
CA PRO A 55 25.24 4.31 -8.11
C PRO A 55 24.81 2.85 -7.82
N LEU A 56 23.63 2.41 -8.26
CA LEU A 56 23.07 1.07 -8.01
C LEU A 56 23.08 0.21 -9.28
N LYS A 57 24.29 -0.06 -9.80
CA LYS A 57 24.48 -0.71 -11.10
C LYS A 57 24.14 -2.20 -11.14
N TYR A 58 23.88 -2.85 -10.00
CA TYR A 58 23.54 -4.26 -9.96
C TYR A 58 22.05 -4.46 -9.66
N SER A 59 21.40 -5.35 -10.39
CA SER A 59 20.02 -5.75 -10.17
C SER A 59 19.89 -7.27 -10.10
N GLY A 60 18.92 -7.75 -9.33
CA GLY A 60 18.60 -9.17 -9.27
C GLY A 60 17.17 -9.39 -8.84
N VAL A 61 16.65 -10.58 -9.18
CA VAL A 61 15.24 -10.94 -9.02
C VAL A 61 15.12 -12.29 -8.32
N ILE A 62 14.15 -12.40 -7.42
CA ILE A 62 13.67 -13.67 -6.90
C ILE A 62 12.28 -13.90 -7.45
N GLU A 63 12.10 -15.01 -8.17
CA GLU A 63 10.78 -15.51 -8.58
C GLU A 63 10.33 -16.59 -7.58
N ALA A 64 9.17 -16.41 -6.96
CA ALA A 64 8.66 -17.36 -5.98
C ALA A 64 7.19 -17.70 -6.18
N GLY A 65 6.91 -18.98 -6.46
CA GLY A 65 5.56 -19.52 -6.49
C GLY A 65 5.06 -19.85 -5.09
N ILE A 66 3.98 -19.21 -4.66
CA ILE A 66 3.42 -19.30 -3.30
C ILE A 66 1.96 -19.73 -3.39
N SER A 67 1.54 -20.62 -2.51
CA SER A 67 0.13 -20.96 -2.29
C SER A 67 -0.26 -20.73 -0.83
N GLY A 68 -1.36 -20.05 -0.58
CA GLY A 68 -1.80 -19.74 0.79
C GLY A 68 -3.20 -19.16 0.84
N ASP A 69 -3.61 -18.70 2.01
CA ASP A 69 -4.81 -17.87 2.11
C ASP A 69 -4.51 -16.37 1.97
N LEU A 70 -5.56 -15.56 1.82
CA LEU A 70 -5.45 -14.13 1.59
C LEU A 70 -4.63 -13.41 2.67
N GLU A 71 -4.86 -13.78 3.93
CA GLU A 71 -4.17 -13.18 5.08
C GLU A 71 -2.67 -13.45 5.02
N ASN A 72 -2.27 -14.71 4.81
CA ASN A 72 -0.87 -15.05 4.71
C ASN A 72 -0.23 -14.49 3.44
N VAL A 73 -0.93 -14.44 2.30
CA VAL A 73 -0.40 -13.85 1.05
C VAL A 73 -0.17 -12.35 1.20
N ILE A 74 -1.13 -11.59 1.76
CA ILE A 74 -0.97 -10.16 2.06
C ILE A 74 0.20 -9.93 3.02
N ARG A 75 0.32 -10.76 4.08
CA ARG A 75 1.43 -10.67 5.02
C ARG A 75 2.78 -10.88 4.33
N LEU A 76 2.87 -11.81 3.39
CA LEU A 76 4.09 -12.03 2.61
C LEU A 76 4.37 -10.88 1.65
N ALA A 77 3.35 -10.32 0.99
CA ALA A 77 3.52 -9.15 0.13
C ALA A 77 4.08 -7.96 0.91
N LEU A 78 3.57 -7.69 2.11
CA LEU A 78 4.09 -6.66 3.00
C LEU A 78 5.53 -6.95 3.47
N LYS A 79 5.84 -8.22 3.78
CA LYS A 79 7.15 -8.60 4.32
C LYS A 79 8.26 -8.61 3.26
N TYR A 80 7.96 -9.12 2.08
CA TYR A 80 8.94 -9.35 1.02
C TYR A 80 8.89 -8.31 -0.09
N SER A 81 7.87 -7.45 -0.08
CA SER A 81 7.81 -6.25 -0.92
C SER A 81 8.01 -6.57 -2.42
N PRO A 82 7.23 -7.52 -2.99
CA PRO A 82 7.38 -7.88 -4.39
C PRO A 82 7.13 -6.66 -5.28
N ALA A 83 7.94 -6.52 -6.33
CA ALA A 83 7.75 -5.49 -7.34
C ALA A 83 6.54 -5.79 -8.22
N ILE A 84 6.29 -7.08 -8.49
CA ILE A 84 5.15 -7.57 -9.26
C ILE A 84 4.61 -8.82 -8.56
N VAL A 85 3.28 -8.93 -8.51
CA VAL A 85 2.59 -10.16 -8.12
C VAL A 85 1.73 -10.63 -9.28
N GLU A 86 1.84 -11.90 -9.66
CA GLU A 86 0.93 -12.53 -10.62
C GLU A 86 -0.02 -13.47 -9.87
N VAL A 87 -1.34 -13.30 -10.05
CA VAL A 87 -2.34 -14.19 -9.44
C VAL A 87 -2.70 -15.30 -10.43
N LEU A 88 -2.38 -16.55 -10.07
CA LEU A 88 -2.62 -17.73 -10.91
C LEU A 88 -4.00 -18.36 -10.66
N LYS A 89 -4.44 -18.38 -9.40
CA LYS A 89 -5.79 -18.84 -9.00
C LYS A 89 -6.16 -18.30 -7.61
N PRO A 90 -7.45 -18.24 -7.27
CA PRO A 90 -8.60 -18.44 -8.16
C PRO A 90 -8.91 -17.17 -8.96
N GLY A 91 -9.79 -17.28 -9.98
CA GLY A 91 -10.24 -16.12 -10.76
C GLY A 91 -11.06 -15.10 -9.95
N LYS A 92 -11.65 -15.53 -8.83
CA LYS A 92 -12.43 -14.72 -7.90
C LYS A 92 -12.34 -15.31 -6.49
N ILE A 93 -12.31 -14.47 -5.47
CA ILE A 93 -12.48 -14.83 -4.06
C ILE A 93 -13.66 -14.08 -3.45
N GLU A 94 -14.28 -14.71 -2.46
CA GLU A 94 -15.32 -14.11 -1.61
C GLU A 94 -14.75 -14.01 -0.20
N ILE A 95 -14.89 -12.82 0.41
CA ILE A 95 -14.29 -12.51 1.71
C ILE A 95 -15.36 -11.94 2.63
N GLU A 96 -15.54 -12.53 3.80
CA GLU A 96 -16.39 -11.92 4.83
C GLU A 96 -15.79 -10.59 5.32
N SER A 97 -16.63 -9.57 5.45
CA SER A 97 -16.23 -8.22 5.87
C SER A 97 -15.48 -8.22 7.22
N ARG A 98 -15.92 -9.04 8.17
CA ARG A 98 -15.27 -9.21 9.48
C ARG A 98 -13.84 -9.69 9.36
N ARG A 99 -13.60 -10.61 8.43
CA ARG A 99 -12.26 -11.10 8.16
C ARG A 99 -11.42 -10.07 7.45
N LEU A 100 -11.98 -9.40 6.44
CA LEU A 100 -11.27 -8.34 5.73
C LEU A 100 -10.84 -7.23 6.71
N MET A 101 -11.70 -6.83 7.65
CA MET A 101 -11.34 -5.87 8.70
C MET A 101 -10.13 -6.32 9.54
N LYS A 102 -10.01 -7.61 9.86
CA LYS A 102 -8.82 -8.14 10.58
C LYS A 102 -7.55 -7.97 9.74
N ILE A 103 -7.62 -8.36 8.47
CA ILE A 103 -6.51 -8.22 7.51
C ILE A 103 -6.10 -6.76 7.37
N LEU A 104 -7.06 -5.85 7.16
CA LEU A 104 -6.82 -4.41 7.07
C LEU A 104 -6.18 -3.85 8.35
N GLY A 105 -6.58 -4.35 9.53
CA GLY A 105 -5.93 -4.00 10.79
C GLY A 105 -4.45 -4.41 10.84
N GLU A 106 -4.11 -5.57 10.31
CA GLU A 106 -2.71 -6.03 10.20
C GLU A 106 -1.91 -5.18 9.20
N VAL A 107 -2.51 -4.83 8.05
CA VAL A 107 -1.91 -3.91 7.08
C VAL A 107 -1.64 -2.55 7.71
N SER A 108 -2.64 -1.95 8.38
CA SER A 108 -2.53 -0.67 9.08
C SER A 108 -1.42 -0.70 10.12
N LEU A 109 -1.36 -1.75 10.94
CA LEU A 109 -0.33 -1.90 11.97
C LEU A 109 1.08 -2.01 11.38
N PHE A 110 1.24 -2.78 10.31
CA PHE A 110 2.54 -2.96 9.65
C PHE A 110 3.01 -1.65 9.00
N MET A 111 2.16 -1.03 8.20
CA MET A 111 2.47 0.21 7.49
C MET A 111 2.65 1.39 8.45
N GLY A 112 1.85 1.47 9.52
CA GLY A 112 2.01 2.48 10.55
C GLY A 112 3.35 2.40 11.29
N LYS A 113 3.92 1.19 11.45
CA LYS A 113 5.29 1.05 11.98
C LYS A 113 6.33 1.56 11.00
N LEU A 114 6.22 1.21 9.72
CA LEU A 114 7.13 1.71 8.69
C LEU A 114 7.05 3.23 8.56
N MET A 115 5.85 3.82 8.58
CA MET A 115 5.67 5.27 8.49
C MET A 115 6.24 6.03 9.70
N LYS A 116 6.24 5.42 10.89
CA LYS A 116 6.92 5.99 12.06
C LYS A 116 8.44 6.03 11.90
N GLU A 117 9.00 5.08 11.17
CA GLU A 117 10.45 4.98 10.93
C GLU A 117 10.91 5.79 9.71
N PHE A 118 10.14 5.78 8.63
CA PHE A 118 10.53 6.32 7.32
C PHE A 118 9.70 7.53 6.85
N GLY A 119 8.75 7.99 7.67
CA GLY A 119 7.82 9.09 7.36
C GLY A 119 6.55 8.64 6.64
N GLY A 120 5.55 9.52 6.55
CA GLY A 120 4.25 9.23 5.95
C GLY A 120 4.33 8.87 4.47
N LEU A 121 3.49 7.94 4.00
CA LEU A 121 3.46 7.53 2.60
C LEU A 121 2.70 8.52 1.72
N ALA A 122 1.54 8.99 2.19
CA ALA A 122 0.66 9.89 1.46
C ALA A 122 1.28 11.30 1.33
N VAL A 123 1.77 11.61 0.13
CA VAL A 123 2.26 12.95 -0.24
C VAL A 123 1.55 13.38 -1.50
N TYR A 124 0.72 14.41 -1.39
CA TYR A 124 -0.01 14.96 -2.52
C TYR A 124 0.67 16.24 -3.01
N PRO A 125 0.65 16.52 -4.33
CA PRO A 125 0.94 17.86 -4.82
C PRO A 125 -0.10 18.85 -4.26
N LYS A 126 0.09 20.15 -4.48
CA LYS A 126 -0.93 21.13 -4.12
C LYS A 126 -2.25 20.76 -4.79
N LEU A 127 -3.30 20.63 -3.97
CA LEU A 127 -4.64 20.22 -4.41
C LEU A 127 -5.57 21.42 -4.63
N ASP A 128 -5.03 22.63 -4.59
CA ASP A 128 -5.77 23.89 -4.61
C ASP A 128 -6.62 24.02 -5.89
N ASP A 129 -6.11 23.53 -7.02
CA ASP A 129 -6.74 23.61 -8.34
C ASP A 129 -7.82 22.55 -8.58
N LEU A 130 -8.00 21.60 -7.66
CA LEU A 130 -9.01 20.55 -7.81
C LEU A 130 -10.39 21.03 -7.36
N PRO A 131 -11.45 20.61 -8.08
CA PRO A 131 -12.81 20.96 -7.71
C PRO A 131 -13.16 20.43 -6.32
N GLU A 132 -14.08 21.13 -5.64
CA GLU A 132 -14.61 20.64 -4.38
C GLU A 132 -15.38 19.33 -4.60
N PRO A 133 -15.05 18.26 -3.87
CA PRO A 133 -15.66 16.96 -4.08
C PRO A 133 -17.08 16.92 -3.53
N ARG A 134 -17.93 16.14 -4.18
CA ARG A 134 -19.28 15.85 -3.67
C ARG A 134 -19.19 15.03 -2.38
N ILE A 135 -19.84 15.53 -1.33
CA ILE A 135 -19.99 14.83 -0.04
C ILE A 135 -21.47 14.53 0.18
N GLY A 136 -21.77 13.26 0.44
CA GLY A 136 -23.11 12.79 0.73
C GLY A 136 -23.82 12.22 -0.49
N TYR A 137 -24.37 11.03 -0.30
CA TYR A 137 -25.14 10.29 -1.29
C TYR A 137 -26.45 9.80 -0.68
N SER A 138 -27.48 9.71 -1.51
CA SER A 138 -28.73 9.08 -1.12
C SER A 138 -28.54 7.59 -0.87
N ARG A 139 -29.50 6.94 -0.19
CA ARG A 139 -29.41 5.50 0.06
C ARG A 139 -29.44 4.70 -1.25
N ASP A 140 -30.29 5.08 -2.18
CA ASP A 140 -30.42 4.44 -3.49
C ASP A 140 -29.09 4.52 -4.27
N GLU A 141 -28.44 5.70 -4.31
CA GLU A 141 -27.11 5.84 -4.94
C GLU A 141 -26.05 4.95 -4.26
N ILE A 142 -26.07 4.83 -2.93
CA ILE A 142 -25.14 3.96 -2.19
C ILE A 142 -25.35 2.50 -2.56
N GLU A 143 -26.61 2.06 -2.66
CA GLU A 143 -26.95 0.70 -3.08
C GLU A 143 -26.49 0.44 -4.50
N ASP A 144 -26.71 1.37 -5.43
CA ASP A 144 -26.22 1.28 -6.80
C ASP A 144 -24.69 1.14 -6.85
N PHE A 145 -23.93 1.93 -6.07
CA PHE A 145 -22.47 1.80 -6.02
C PHE A 145 -22.01 0.45 -5.46
N ILE A 146 -22.73 -0.12 -4.50
CA ILE A 146 -22.38 -1.43 -3.92
C ILE A 146 -22.68 -2.55 -4.93
N VAL A 147 -23.83 -2.50 -5.60
CA VAL A 147 -24.29 -3.57 -6.49
C VAL A 147 -23.62 -3.51 -7.86
N GLU A 148 -23.57 -2.33 -8.49
CA GLU A 148 -23.08 -2.15 -9.86
C GLU A 148 -21.55 -1.97 -9.89
N ASP A 149 -21.01 -1.14 -8.98
CA ASP A 149 -19.57 -0.84 -8.97
C ASP A 149 -18.75 -1.75 -8.04
N ARG A 150 -19.40 -2.69 -7.32
CA ARG A 150 -18.77 -3.53 -6.29
C ARG A 150 -18.06 -2.72 -5.20
N SER A 151 -18.60 -1.54 -4.89
CA SER A 151 -18.06 -0.68 -3.85
C SER A 151 -18.30 -1.27 -2.46
N ILE A 152 -17.38 -1.00 -1.55
CA ILE A 152 -17.49 -1.31 -0.13
C ILE A 152 -17.80 0.01 0.58
N LEU A 153 -18.88 0.05 1.34
CA LEU A 153 -19.18 1.14 2.27
C LEU A 153 -18.47 0.86 3.61
N TYR A 154 -17.55 1.74 3.98
CA TYR A 154 -16.78 1.60 5.22
C TYR A 154 -16.57 2.94 5.90
N ARG A 155 -16.26 2.87 7.19
CA ARG A 155 -15.75 3.98 7.97
C ARG A 155 -14.29 3.74 8.30
N PHE A 156 -13.49 4.79 8.22
CA PHE A 156 -12.14 4.74 8.75
C PHE A 156 -11.81 6.04 9.48
N VAL A 157 -10.91 5.93 10.45
CA VAL A 157 -10.44 7.04 11.27
C VAL A 157 -8.93 7.09 11.18
N ILE A 158 -8.38 8.25 10.84
CA ILE A 158 -6.94 8.48 10.69
C ILE A 158 -6.49 9.65 11.57
N GLU A 159 -5.22 9.62 11.97
CA GLU A 159 -4.56 10.78 12.58
C GLU A 159 -4.21 11.79 11.49
N VAL A 160 -4.49 13.06 11.75
CA VAL A 160 -4.22 14.17 10.81
C VAL A 160 -3.49 15.30 11.51
N PHE A 161 -2.61 15.95 10.76
CA PHE A 161 -1.79 17.08 11.19
C PHE A 161 -1.84 18.16 10.11
N GLY A 162 -1.93 19.43 10.51
CA GLY A 162 -2.01 20.53 9.54
C GLY A 162 -2.11 21.90 10.19
N GLU A 163 -2.50 22.90 9.41
CA GLU A 163 -2.61 24.29 9.89
C GLU A 163 -3.88 24.51 10.71
N ASN A 164 -5.03 24.08 10.19
CA ASN A 164 -6.32 24.23 10.85
C ASN A 164 -7.30 23.13 10.39
N GLU A 165 -8.41 22.99 11.13
CA GLU A 165 -9.43 21.95 10.90
C GLU A 165 -10.05 22.02 9.49
N GLU A 166 -10.42 23.22 9.03
CA GLU A 166 -11.10 23.43 7.76
C GLU A 166 -10.17 23.10 6.58
N GLY A 167 -8.92 23.55 6.64
CA GLY A 167 -7.89 23.25 5.65
C GLY A 167 -7.65 21.75 5.53
N ILE A 168 -7.51 21.04 6.66
CA ILE A 168 -7.35 19.58 6.67
C ILE A 168 -8.57 18.91 6.04
N LYS A 169 -9.78 19.33 6.42
CA LYS A 169 -11.01 18.75 5.89
C LYS A 169 -11.06 18.87 4.37
N THR A 170 -10.77 20.05 3.83
CA THR A 170 -10.77 20.31 2.38
C THR A 170 -9.68 19.51 1.67
N THR A 171 -8.43 19.58 2.15
CA THR A 171 -7.31 18.84 1.55
C THR A 171 -7.55 17.34 1.56
N MET A 172 -8.05 16.80 2.67
CA MET A 172 -8.34 15.37 2.78
C MET A 172 -9.53 14.93 1.93
N ALA A 173 -10.57 15.76 1.81
CA ALA A 173 -11.68 15.46 0.90
C ALA A 173 -11.18 15.35 -0.55
N LYS A 174 -10.32 16.28 -0.99
CA LYS A 174 -9.71 16.25 -2.32
C LYS A 174 -8.79 15.04 -2.50
N ALA A 175 -7.92 14.77 -1.52
CA ALA A 175 -7.03 13.62 -1.54
C ALA A 175 -7.80 12.29 -1.69
N LEU A 176 -8.83 12.08 -0.86
CA LEU A 176 -9.64 10.86 -0.91
C LEU A 176 -10.37 10.70 -2.24
N THR A 177 -10.79 11.81 -2.85
CA THR A 177 -11.44 11.77 -4.18
C THR A 177 -10.46 11.38 -5.29
N ILE A 178 -9.23 11.90 -5.26
CA ILE A 178 -8.17 11.51 -6.21
C ILE A 178 -7.81 10.03 -6.06
N GLU A 179 -7.81 9.53 -4.84
CA GLU A 179 -7.61 8.11 -4.53
C GLU A 179 -8.79 7.23 -4.99
N GLY A 180 -9.83 7.82 -5.58
CA GLY A 180 -10.96 7.09 -6.17
C GLY A 180 -12.11 6.82 -5.20
N CYS A 181 -12.17 7.53 -4.07
CA CYS A 181 -13.25 7.36 -3.11
C CYS A 181 -14.44 8.28 -3.37
N ARG A 182 -15.64 7.75 -3.14
CA ARG A 182 -16.86 8.55 -2.96
C ARG A 182 -17.04 8.83 -1.47
N ILE A 183 -17.15 10.09 -1.10
CA ILE A 183 -17.22 10.51 0.31
C ILE A 183 -18.68 10.67 0.72
N ASN A 184 -19.17 9.80 1.61
CA ASN A 184 -20.53 9.95 2.12
C ASN A 184 -20.58 10.90 3.33
N LYS A 185 -19.62 10.77 4.25
CA LYS A 185 -19.52 11.65 5.43
C LYS A 185 -18.06 11.94 5.74
N LEU A 186 -17.80 13.15 6.24
CA LEU A 186 -16.47 13.57 6.64
C LEU A 186 -16.55 14.48 7.87
N ALA A 187 -15.88 14.09 8.93
CA ALA A 187 -15.76 14.84 10.16
C ALA A 187 -14.29 14.93 10.58
N VAL A 188 -13.88 16.08 11.08
CA VAL A 188 -12.56 16.30 11.67
C VAL A 188 -12.78 16.80 13.09
N GLN A 189 -12.00 16.31 14.03
CA GLN A 189 -12.01 16.78 15.41
C GLN A 189 -10.57 16.79 15.92
N GLY A 190 -10.16 17.90 16.53
CA GLY A 190 -8.80 18.04 17.04
C GLY A 190 -8.62 19.30 17.86
N GLN A 191 -7.37 19.60 18.14
CA GLN A 191 -6.95 20.78 18.88
C GLN A 191 -5.63 21.30 18.32
N GLU A 192 -5.37 22.59 18.50
CA GLU A 192 -4.07 23.16 18.21
C GLU A 192 -3.09 22.80 19.34
N GLU A 193 -1.98 22.16 18.98
CA GLU A 193 -0.84 21.86 19.85
C GLU A 193 0.42 22.46 19.20
N ASP A 194 1.16 23.29 19.93
CA ASP A 194 2.42 23.89 19.47
C ASP A 194 2.34 24.62 18.10
N GLY A 195 1.20 25.24 17.81
CA GLY A 195 0.97 25.97 16.55
C GLY A 195 0.69 25.07 15.34
N GLN A 196 0.44 23.79 15.55
CA GLN A 196 -0.07 22.86 14.53
C GLN A 196 -1.39 22.24 15.00
N PHE A 197 -2.36 22.15 14.10
CA PHE A 197 -3.56 21.36 14.36
C PHE A 197 -3.19 19.88 14.35
N LYS A 198 -3.64 19.18 15.39
CA LYS A 198 -3.56 17.73 15.51
C LYS A 198 -4.93 17.18 15.86
N GLY A 199 -5.36 16.15 15.14
CA GLY A 199 -6.69 15.60 15.34
C GLY A 199 -6.92 14.25 14.69
N LEU A 200 -8.17 13.85 14.70
CA LEU A 200 -8.70 12.68 14.02
C LEU A 200 -9.63 13.12 12.90
N LEU A 201 -9.46 12.51 11.73
CA LEU A 201 -10.41 12.59 10.65
C LEU A 201 -11.17 11.27 10.58
N ALA A 202 -12.49 11.34 10.66
CA ALA A 202 -13.39 10.21 10.46
C ALA A 202 -14.12 10.40 9.14
N ALA A 203 -14.04 9.41 8.25
CA ALA A 203 -14.79 9.41 7.00
C ALA A 203 -15.61 8.14 6.83
N GLU A 204 -16.77 8.30 6.21
CA GLU A 204 -17.57 7.21 5.65
C GLU A 204 -17.41 7.27 4.13
N LEU A 205 -16.81 6.24 3.55
CA LEU A 205 -16.37 6.19 2.17
C LEU A 205 -16.97 5.00 1.44
N LEU A 206 -17.13 5.15 0.12
CA LEU A 206 -17.34 4.04 -0.80
C LEU A 206 -16.19 3.96 -1.79
N SER A 207 -15.60 2.78 -1.90
CA SER A 207 -14.57 2.50 -2.90
C SER A 207 -14.46 0.99 -3.17
N PRO A 208 -13.85 0.58 -4.29
CA PRO A 208 -13.54 -0.82 -4.55
C PRO A 208 -12.55 -1.40 -3.51
N PHE A 209 -12.45 -2.73 -3.48
CA PHE A 209 -11.52 -3.46 -2.60
C PHE A 209 -10.07 -2.94 -2.68
N GLU A 210 -9.56 -2.74 -3.90
CA GLU A 210 -8.20 -2.27 -4.15
C GLU A 210 -7.93 -0.93 -3.46
N THR A 211 -8.79 0.06 -3.70
CA THR A 211 -8.71 1.39 -3.08
C THR A 211 -8.78 1.32 -1.56
N LEU A 212 -9.68 0.52 -0.97
CA LEU A 212 -9.76 0.35 0.48
C LEU A 212 -8.44 -0.16 1.08
N VAL A 213 -7.82 -1.16 0.46
CA VAL A 213 -6.53 -1.69 0.92
C VAL A 213 -5.42 -0.66 0.74
N GLN A 214 -5.38 0.04 -0.40
CA GLN A 214 -4.40 1.10 -0.66
C GLN A 214 -4.51 2.23 0.37
N LEU A 215 -5.71 2.73 0.67
CA LEU A 215 -5.92 3.74 1.70
C LEU A 215 -5.47 3.26 3.07
N THR A 216 -5.79 2.02 3.41
CA THR A 216 -5.36 1.41 4.67
C THR A 216 -3.83 1.40 4.78
N ALA A 217 -3.13 1.06 3.70
CA ALA A 217 -1.68 1.06 3.67
C ALA A 217 -1.07 2.47 3.68
N LYS A 218 -1.67 3.43 2.96
CA LYS A 218 -1.18 4.81 2.84
C LYS A 218 -1.38 5.66 4.10
N TYR A 219 -2.49 5.44 4.80
CA TYR A 219 -2.88 6.28 5.93
C TYR A 219 -2.79 5.59 7.28
N ALA A 220 -2.60 4.26 7.33
CA ALA A 220 -2.54 3.46 8.57
C ALA A 220 -3.60 3.89 9.60
N PRO A 221 -4.90 3.77 9.27
CA PRO A 221 -5.98 4.23 10.13
C PRO A 221 -5.96 3.55 11.50
N VAL A 222 -6.33 4.33 12.52
CA VAL A 222 -6.47 3.85 13.90
C VAL A 222 -7.71 2.98 14.09
N ALA A 223 -8.71 3.13 13.22
CA ALA A 223 -9.90 2.29 13.19
C ALA A 223 -10.45 2.15 11.78
N ILE A 224 -10.92 0.95 11.41
CA ILE A 224 -11.67 0.67 10.18
C ILE A 224 -12.89 -0.17 10.54
N SER A 225 -14.04 0.14 9.95
CA SER A 225 -15.26 -0.66 10.04
C SER A 225 -15.95 -0.75 8.69
N ILE A 226 -16.07 -1.96 8.14
CA ILE A 226 -16.87 -2.21 6.94
C ILE A 226 -18.33 -2.29 7.37
N LEU A 227 -19.18 -1.47 6.75
CA LEU A 227 -20.61 -1.44 6.99
C LEU A 227 -21.32 -2.41 6.04
N GLU A 228 -21.04 -2.31 4.75
CA GLU A 228 -21.65 -3.11 3.68
C GLU A 228 -20.66 -3.28 2.50
N PRO A 229 -20.71 -4.38 1.75
CA PRO A 229 -21.51 -5.58 1.98
C PRO A 229 -20.89 -6.50 3.06
N GLU A 230 -21.64 -7.53 3.49
CA GLU A 230 -21.12 -8.56 4.40
C GLU A 230 -20.12 -9.50 3.72
N ILE A 231 -20.27 -9.72 2.42
CA ILE A 231 -19.38 -10.53 1.58
C ILE A 231 -18.83 -9.64 0.47
N ILE A 232 -17.51 -9.58 0.39
CA ILE A 232 -16.78 -8.79 -0.61
C ILE A 232 -16.27 -9.74 -1.69
N ASP A 233 -16.60 -9.41 -2.93
CA ASP A 233 -16.16 -10.10 -4.13
C ASP A 233 -14.90 -9.46 -4.70
N VAL A 234 -13.82 -10.22 -4.79
CA VAL A 234 -12.54 -9.73 -5.32
C VAL A 234 -12.10 -10.59 -6.49
N THR A 235 -11.85 -9.96 -7.63
CA THR A 235 -11.33 -10.64 -8.83
C THR A 235 -9.84 -10.88 -8.71
N ALA A 236 -9.30 -11.81 -9.51
CA ALA A 236 -7.86 -12.05 -9.58
C ALA A 236 -7.07 -10.78 -9.93
N ASN A 237 -7.58 -9.94 -10.83
CA ASN A 237 -6.92 -8.70 -11.23
C ASN A 237 -6.87 -7.69 -10.08
N GLU A 238 -7.98 -7.47 -9.37
CA GLU A 238 -8.01 -6.57 -8.20
C GLU A 238 -7.06 -7.06 -7.11
N LEU A 239 -7.01 -8.38 -6.87
CA LEU A 239 -6.07 -8.96 -5.91
C LEU A 239 -4.61 -8.77 -6.36
N GLN A 240 -4.31 -9.00 -7.62
CA GLN A 240 -2.98 -8.82 -8.21
C GLN A 240 -2.50 -7.38 -8.06
N ASN A 241 -3.32 -6.41 -8.45
CA ASN A 241 -3.01 -4.98 -8.30
C ASN A 241 -2.78 -4.64 -6.82
N THR A 242 -3.71 -5.04 -5.95
CA THR A 242 -3.63 -4.79 -4.52
C THR A 242 -2.31 -5.31 -3.92
N LEU A 243 -1.91 -6.55 -4.23
CA LEU A 243 -0.68 -7.13 -3.70
C LEU A 243 0.58 -6.45 -4.25
N THR A 244 0.55 -6.05 -5.53
CA THR A 244 1.62 -5.31 -6.20
C THR A 244 1.78 -3.90 -5.61
N ASP A 245 0.67 -3.21 -5.34
CA ASP A 245 0.68 -1.88 -4.73
C ASP A 245 1.20 -1.93 -3.29
N LEU A 246 0.78 -2.93 -2.51
CA LEU A 246 1.31 -3.12 -1.16
C LEU A 246 2.83 -3.30 -1.17
N GLY A 247 3.35 -4.11 -2.09
CA GLY A 247 4.80 -4.25 -2.27
C GLY A 247 5.46 -2.93 -2.67
N SER A 248 4.86 -2.21 -3.62
CA SER A 248 5.35 -0.90 -4.08
C SER A 248 5.39 0.14 -2.95
N PHE A 249 4.37 0.18 -2.09
CA PHE A 249 4.30 1.08 -0.95
C PHE A 249 5.36 0.79 0.11
N VAL A 250 5.60 -0.50 0.41
CA VAL A 250 6.67 -0.90 1.31
C VAL A 250 8.03 -0.51 0.72
N ASN A 251 8.27 -0.82 -0.57
CA ASN A 251 9.49 -0.45 -1.29
C ASN A 251 9.73 1.05 -1.27
N GLU A 252 8.71 1.87 -1.52
CA GLU A 252 8.83 3.32 -1.49
C GLU A 252 9.27 3.82 -0.11
N LEU A 253 8.70 3.29 0.98
CA LEU A 253 9.11 3.66 2.34
C LEU A 253 10.56 3.27 2.64
N VAL A 254 10.95 2.02 2.39
CA VAL A 254 12.26 1.51 2.80
C VAL A 254 13.40 2.00 1.91
N THR A 255 13.13 2.36 0.65
CA THR A 255 14.16 2.86 -0.28
C THR A 255 14.36 4.37 -0.22
N ARG A 256 13.44 5.14 0.37
CA ARG A 256 13.55 6.62 0.52
C ARG A 256 14.90 7.09 1.08
N PRO A 257 15.44 6.54 2.18
CA PRO A 257 16.74 6.95 2.71
C PRO A 257 17.87 6.78 1.68
N ILE A 258 17.82 5.69 0.91
CA ILE A 258 18.79 5.39 -0.15
C ILE A 258 18.63 6.40 -1.29
N LYS A 259 17.41 6.62 -1.79
CA LYS A 259 17.12 7.62 -2.84
C LYS A 259 17.64 9.01 -2.47
N LYS A 260 17.44 9.44 -1.22
CA LYS A 260 17.93 10.72 -0.70
C LYS A 260 19.47 10.81 -0.75
N LEU A 261 20.18 9.78 -0.27
CA LEU A 261 21.64 9.72 -0.32
C LEU A 261 22.18 9.75 -1.77
N ILE A 262 21.49 9.10 -2.70
CA ILE A 262 21.86 9.11 -4.12
C ILE A 262 21.71 10.51 -4.72
N MET A 263 20.58 11.18 -4.46
CA MET A 263 20.35 12.56 -4.94
C MET A 263 21.38 13.55 -4.38
N GLU A 264 21.73 13.44 -3.08
CA GLU A 264 22.75 14.27 -2.45
C GLU A 264 24.14 14.07 -3.11
N LYS A 265 24.53 12.84 -3.41
CA LYS A 265 25.78 12.55 -4.13
C LYS A 265 25.79 13.10 -5.56
N LYS A 266 24.68 12.97 -6.31
CA LYS A 266 24.56 13.53 -7.67
C LYS A 266 24.69 15.06 -7.63
N ASN A 267 23.97 15.73 -6.73
CA ASN A 267 24.05 17.20 -6.57
C ASN A 267 25.44 17.68 -6.16
N THR A 268 26.16 16.90 -5.35
CA THR A 268 27.54 17.23 -4.95
C THR A 268 28.54 17.04 -6.09
N LYS A 269 28.41 15.98 -6.90
CA LYS A 269 29.23 15.77 -8.12
C LYS A 269 29.04 16.91 -9.13
N PHE A 270 27.81 17.40 -9.34
CA PHE A 270 27.54 18.54 -10.24
C PHE A 270 28.17 19.86 -9.76
N LYS A 271 28.27 20.09 -8.44
CA LYS A 271 28.89 21.32 -7.90
C LYS A 271 30.43 21.32 -7.97
N LEU A 272 31.05 20.16 -8.15
CA LEU A 272 32.52 20.02 -8.21
C LEU A 272 33.08 19.99 -9.64
N ASN A 273 32.22 19.94 -10.66
CA ASN A 273 32.56 20.11 -12.07
C ASN A 273 31.94 21.42 -12.61
N PRO A 274 32.57 22.59 -12.40
CA PRO A 274 32.25 23.81 -13.13
C PRO A 274 32.72 23.77 -14.59
#